data_AF-A0A938N1Z1-F1
#
_entry.id   AF-A0A938N1Z1-F1
#
_cell.length_a   1.000
_cell.length_b   1.000
_cell.length_c   1.000
_cell.angle_alpha   90.00
_cell.angle_beta   90.00
_cell.angle_gamma   90.00
#
_symmetry.space_group_name_H-M   'P 1'
#
loop_
_entity.id
_entity.type
_entity.pdbx_description
1 polymer ?
#
loop_
_entity_poly.entity_id
_entity_poly.type
_entity_poly.pdbx_seq_one_letter_code
_entity_poly.pdbx_strand_id
1 'polypeptide(L)'
;MRTALLSVLLSAGIVVAQPCTPAWDGTPGQPGIAGGYAQPLALWNEGAGDRLFVGGSFTSAGGQGIGYLARYDVATGAWSRVGGGINQGSTNAFLTSIVVFRPPQPGAAEELVVGGHFDNAANAPASRALARWNGTRWTNLGAAIVSPNAIWSMLVRHEPGGQRLFVGGQFPAIGGVTGVGVASWDGEAWATHATSITGFSPGVFKILDHDDGSGVKLYASGRYGTLDAAGPLVARWDGASWSNVGAGLSVSSSTTTVNAMAVHDDGTGPALYVGGSPFFINGVGQASVARWNGSAWSPVGQVLTGAVWALVSFNDGSGPALYLGGTAQPGSGYVSKLVGNTWTPLAGGASNSVFGAAALGGDLWVAGNFTTVGGSIGASGLARFRGCGVCPGQGPGACGPADWNEDGTIDFNDLLAFMNDFNAGEPCADVNADGAVDFNDFLAFLNLFIQGC
;
A
#
# COMPACT_ATOMS: atom_id res chain seq x y z
N MET A 1 35.01 49.24 14.72
CA MET A 1 33.65 49.79 14.62
C MET A 1 33.15 49.47 13.21
N ARG A 2 32.13 48.60 13.08
CA ARG A 2 31.07 48.50 12.03
C ARG A 2 31.53 48.55 10.54
N THR A 3 31.13 47.67 9.63
CA THR A 3 29.90 46.85 9.50
C THR A 3 30.10 45.92 8.29
N ALA A 4 29.91 44.62 8.45
CA ALA A 4 29.66 43.71 7.32
C ALA A 4 28.14 43.68 7.10
N LEU A 5 27.66 44.10 5.93
CA LEU A 5 26.27 43.88 5.52
C LEU A 5 26.10 42.41 5.17
N LEU A 6 25.38 41.69 6.03
CA LEU A 6 24.86 40.35 5.73
C LEU A 6 23.56 40.55 4.93
N SER A 7 23.61 40.34 3.63
CA SER A 7 22.42 40.29 2.76
C SER A 7 21.68 38.98 3.02
N VAL A 8 20.62 39.04 3.83
CA VAL A 8 19.65 37.96 3.98
C VAL A 8 18.71 38.03 2.78
N LEU A 9 18.92 37.14 1.81
CA LEU A 9 17.91 36.83 0.80
C LEU A 9 16.84 35.96 1.47
N LEU A 10 15.74 36.58 1.90
CA LEU A 10 14.50 35.84 2.12
C LEU A 10 13.97 35.43 0.73
N SER A 11 14.20 34.18 0.34
CA SER A 11 13.35 33.54 -0.65
C SER A 11 12.01 33.25 0.03
N ALA A 12 11.09 34.21 0.00
CA ALA A 12 9.69 33.91 0.20
C ALA A 12 9.26 33.05 -0.99
N GLY A 13 9.20 31.73 -0.78
CA GLY A 13 8.61 30.82 -1.74
C GLY A 13 7.19 31.29 -2.01
N ILE A 14 6.89 31.58 -3.27
CA ILE A 14 5.52 31.79 -3.72
C ILE A 14 4.85 30.44 -3.52
N VAL A 15 3.98 30.33 -2.50
CA VAL A 15 3.04 29.20 -2.43
C VAL A 15 2.00 29.49 -3.48
N VAL A 16 2.22 28.95 -4.68
CA VAL A 16 1.17 28.90 -5.71
C VAL A 16 0.06 28.03 -5.12
N ALA A 17 -1.18 28.53 -5.14
CA ALA A 17 -2.33 27.72 -4.75
C ALA A 17 -2.38 26.50 -5.68
N GLN A 18 -2.66 25.31 -5.11
CA GLN A 18 -2.76 24.09 -5.92
C GLN A 18 -3.85 24.25 -7.00
N PRO A 19 -3.61 23.79 -8.25
CA PRO A 19 -4.55 23.98 -9.36
C PRO A 19 -5.83 23.15 -9.24
N CYS A 20 -6.00 22.38 -8.15
CA CYS A 20 -7.20 21.62 -7.89
C CYS A 20 -7.51 21.49 -6.39
N THR A 21 -8.67 20.90 -6.10
CA THR A 21 -9.05 20.46 -4.76
C THR A 21 -9.06 18.93 -4.73
N PRO A 22 -8.26 18.29 -3.86
CA PRO A 22 -8.31 16.84 -3.68
C PRO A 22 -9.71 16.37 -3.29
N ALA A 23 -10.19 15.29 -3.90
CA ALA A 23 -11.58 14.88 -3.77
C ALA A 23 -11.79 13.37 -3.83
N TRP A 24 -12.86 12.92 -3.19
CA TRP A 24 -13.32 11.54 -3.29
C TRP A 24 -13.98 11.27 -4.63
N ASP A 25 -13.59 10.18 -5.27
CA ASP A 25 -14.29 9.55 -6.39
C ASP A 25 -14.83 8.17 -5.94
N GLY A 26 -16.15 8.12 -5.75
CA GLY A 26 -16.88 6.92 -5.34
C GLY A 26 -17.35 6.04 -6.50
N THR A 27 -17.09 6.44 -7.76
CA THR A 27 -17.56 5.70 -8.94
C THR A 27 -17.11 4.24 -9.00
N PRO A 28 -15.90 3.84 -8.53
CA PRO A 28 -15.53 2.43 -8.50
C PRO A 28 -16.44 1.58 -7.60
N GLY A 29 -17.08 2.23 -6.61
CA GLY A 29 -17.99 1.62 -5.67
C GLY A 29 -19.46 1.58 -6.12
N GLN A 30 -19.78 1.89 -7.38
CA GLN A 30 -21.17 2.06 -7.87
C GLN A 30 -21.48 1.28 -9.17
N PRO A 31 -22.05 0.06 -9.09
CA PRO A 31 -22.07 -0.81 -7.92
C PRO A 31 -20.66 -1.37 -7.65
N GLY A 32 -20.29 -1.42 -6.38
CA GLY A 32 -18.97 -1.88 -5.94
C GLY A 32 -19.01 -3.29 -5.36
N ILE A 33 -18.37 -3.43 -4.20
CA ILE A 33 -18.19 -4.65 -3.44
C ILE A 33 -19.37 -4.89 -2.49
N ALA A 34 -19.83 -6.15 -2.39
CA ALA A 34 -20.86 -6.54 -1.42
C ALA A 34 -20.66 -7.97 -0.88
N GLY A 35 -21.36 -8.27 0.23
CA GLY A 35 -21.33 -9.59 0.88
C GLY A 35 -20.01 -9.92 1.58
N GLY A 36 -19.21 -8.91 1.95
CA GLY A 36 -17.95 -9.04 2.67
C GLY A 36 -17.18 -7.71 2.64
N TYR A 37 -15.85 -7.77 2.80
CA TYR A 37 -14.96 -6.62 2.70
C TYR A 37 -13.95 -6.79 1.57
N ALA A 38 -13.45 -5.68 1.03
CA ALA A 38 -12.24 -5.63 0.22
C ALA A 38 -11.03 -5.19 1.08
N GLN A 39 -9.83 -5.64 0.72
CA GLN A 39 -8.61 -5.27 1.43
C GLN A 39 -7.40 -5.13 0.47
N PRO A 40 -6.74 -6.21 -0.01
CA PRO A 40 -5.57 -6.01 -0.85
C PRO A 40 -5.96 -5.44 -2.21
N LEU A 41 -5.13 -4.52 -2.67
CA LEU A 41 -5.23 -3.85 -3.96
C LEU A 41 -3.89 -3.98 -4.68
N ALA A 42 -3.93 -4.25 -5.98
CA ALA A 42 -2.75 -4.21 -6.83
C ALA A 42 -3.13 -3.69 -8.22
N LEU A 43 -2.28 -2.85 -8.81
CA LEU A 43 -2.35 -2.55 -10.24
C LEU A 43 -1.49 -3.55 -10.99
N TRP A 44 -2.03 -4.06 -12.10
CA TRP A 44 -1.26 -4.88 -13.03
C TRP A 44 -1.78 -4.73 -14.44
N ASN A 45 -0.86 -4.65 -15.40
CA ASN A 45 -1.16 -4.56 -16.82
C ASN A 45 -1.04 -5.94 -17.47
N GLU A 46 -2.19 -6.51 -17.84
CA GLU A 46 -2.26 -7.79 -18.57
C GLU A 46 -2.04 -7.63 -20.09
N GLY A 47 -1.41 -6.52 -20.52
CA GLY A 47 -1.18 -6.18 -21.94
C GLY A 47 -2.32 -5.40 -22.60
N ALA A 48 -3.28 -4.89 -21.81
CA ALA A 48 -4.45 -4.16 -22.29
C ALA A 48 -4.77 -2.94 -21.41
N GLY A 49 -3.73 -2.33 -20.83
CA GLY A 49 -3.84 -1.23 -19.87
C GLY A 49 -3.89 -1.72 -18.42
N ASP A 50 -3.70 -0.76 -17.51
CA ASP A 50 -3.68 -1.02 -16.07
C ASP A 50 -5.07 -1.41 -15.57
N ARG A 51 -5.12 -2.48 -14.78
CA ARG A 51 -6.34 -2.95 -14.13
C ARG A 51 -6.08 -3.05 -12.64
N LEU A 52 -7.08 -2.67 -11.86
CA LEU A 52 -7.06 -2.81 -10.41
C LEU A 52 -7.59 -4.18 -10.01
N PHE A 53 -6.73 -4.96 -9.36
CA PHE A 53 -7.09 -6.23 -8.74
C PHE A 53 -7.47 -5.98 -7.29
N VAL A 54 -8.67 -6.42 -6.94
CA VAL A 54 -9.28 -6.20 -5.63
C VAL A 54 -9.53 -7.55 -4.99
N GLY A 55 -8.88 -7.81 -3.86
CA GLY A 55 -9.08 -9.01 -3.06
C GLY A 55 -9.86 -8.73 -1.78
N GLY A 56 -10.39 -9.78 -1.16
CA GLY A 56 -11.04 -9.69 0.14
C GLY A 56 -11.91 -10.90 0.44
N SER A 57 -12.92 -10.72 1.30
CA SER A 57 -13.90 -11.75 1.69
C SER A 57 -15.25 -11.62 0.98
N PHE A 58 -15.39 -10.62 0.11
CA PHE A 58 -16.63 -10.30 -0.59
C PHE A 58 -17.12 -11.44 -1.48
N THR A 59 -18.43 -11.47 -1.74
CA THR A 59 -19.07 -12.50 -2.58
C THR A 59 -19.62 -11.93 -3.89
N SER A 60 -19.64 -10.60 -4.03
CA SER A 60 -19.99 -9.91 -5.27
C SER A 60 -19.19 -8.62 -5.50
N ALA A 61 -18.99 -8.29 -6.77
CA ALA A 61 -18.36 -7.07 -7.25
C ALA A 61 -19.08 -6.60 -8.51
N GLY A 62 -19.32 -5.29 -8.67
CA GLY A 62 -20.01 -4.78 -9.87
C GLY A 62 -21.47 -5.22 -9.99
N GLY A 63 -22.12 -5.60 -8.90
CA GLY A 63 -23.46 -6.23 -8.91
C GLY A 63 -23.48 -7.65 -9.46
N GLN A 64 -22.31 -8.25 -9.72
CA GLN A 64 -22.16 -9.60 -10.24
C GLN A 64 -21.62 -10.55 -9.17
N GLY A 65 -21.90 -11.85 -9.28
CA GLY A 65 -21.36 -12.90 -8.39
C GLY A 65 -19.87 -13.17 -8.60
N ILE A 66 -19.04 -12.14 -8.46
CA ILE A 66 -17.57 -12.20 -8.50
C ILE A 66 -17.10 -12.08 -7.06
N GLY A 67 -16.70 -13.20 -6.45
CA GLY A 67 -16.25 -13.24 -5.06
C GLY A 67 -14.74 -13.32 -4.91
N TYR A 68 -14.25 -12.83 -3.77
CA TYR A 68 -12.89 -12.90 -3.21
C TYR A 68 -11.77 -12.23 -4.00
N LEU A 69 -11.83 -12.28 -5.34
CA LEU A 69 -10.90 -11.65 -6.26
C LEU A 69 -11.67 -11.13 -7.48
N ALA A 70 -11.58 -9.83 -7.70
CA ALA A 70 -12.18 -9.15 -8.84
C ALA A 70 -11.16 -8.26 -9.53
N ARG A 71 -11.39 -8.02 -10.81
CA ARG A 71 -10.59 -7.12 -11.65
C ARG A 71 -11.48 -5.97 -12.10
N TYR A 72 -11.07 -4.75 -11.77
CA TYR A 72 -11.72 -3.50 -12.13
C TYR A 72 -10.89 -2.79 -13.21
N ASP A 73 -11.54 -2.48 -14.31
CA ASP A 73 -10.96 -1.72 -15.42
C ASP A 73 -11.15 -0.23 -15.13
N VAL A 74 -10.07 0.48 -14.81
CA VAL A 74 -10.13 1.87 -14.33
C VAL A 74 -10.60 2.83 -15.43
N ALA A 75 -10.34 2.50 -16.70
CA ALA A 75 -10.73 3.32 -17.84
C ALA A 75 -12.23 3.19 -18.16
N THR A 76 -12.79 1.99 -18.06
CA THR A 76 -14.18 1.71 -18.44
C THR A 76 -15.14 1.59 -17.26
N GLY A 77 -14.63 1.46 -16.04
CA GLY A 77 -15.42 1.17 -14.84
C GLY A 77 -15.96 -0.25 -14.77
N ALA A 78 -15.47 -1.17 -15.62
CA ALA A 78 -16.00 -2.52 -15.73
C ALA A 78 -15.38 -3.50 -14.72
N TRP A 79 -16.23 -4.24 -14.02
CA TRP A 79 -15.82 -5.37 -13.17
C TRP A 79 -15.80 -6.69 -13.95
N SER A 80 -14.80 -7.52 -13.70
CA SER A 80 -14.68 -8.86 -14.29
C SER A 80 -14.01 -9.87 -13.35
N ARG A 81 -14.29 -11.15 -13.57
CA ARG A 81 -13.68 -12.26 -12.82
C ARG A 81 -12.28 -12.58 -13.37
N VAL A 82 -11.36 -13.00 -12.50
CA VAL A 82 -10.00 -13.44 -12.87
C VAL A 82 -9.93 -14.97 -12.97
N GLY A 83 -9.75 -15.51 -14.19
CA GLY A 83 -9.33 -16.90 -14.39
C GLY A 83 -10.20 -18.02 -13.81
N GLY A 84 -11.47 -17.77 -13.52
CA GLY A 84 -12.36 -18.72 -12.82
C GLY A 84 -12.55 -18.44 -11.33
N GLY A 85 -11.72 -17.59 -10.73
CA GLY A 85 -11.87 -17.08 -9.36
C GLY A 85 -11.21 -17.95 -8.28
N ILE A 86 -11.52 -17.62 -7.03
CA ILE A 86 -11.02 -18.29 -5.83
C ILE A 86 -12.14 -19.13 -5.21
N ASN A 87 -11.82 -20.35 -4.78
CA ASN A 87 -12.75 -21.26 -4.15
C ASN A 87 -12.51 -21.30 -2.63
N GLN A 88 -13.59 -21.11 -1.86
CA GLN A 88 -13.52 -21.05 -0.39
C GLN A 88 -13.37 -22.40 0.31
N GLY A 89 -13.78 -23.49 -0.35
CA GLY A 89 -13.80 -24.81 0.30
C GLY A 89 -15.00 -25.03 1.19
N SER A 90 -14.77 -25.69 2.33
CA SER A 90 -15.78 -26.01 3.34
C SER A 90 -16.01 -24.90 4.38
N THR A 91 -15.13 -23.90 4.45
CA THR A 91 -15.21 -22.74 5.35
C THR A 91 -15.29 -21.43 4.55
N ASN A 92 -14.99 -20.29 5.18
CA ASN A 92 -14.87 -18.99 4.52
C ASN A 92 -13.58 -18.88 3.71
N ALA A 93 -13.51 -17.90 2.79
CA ALA A 93 -12.27 -17.47 2.16
C ALA A 93 -12.10 -15.95 2.21
N PHE A 94 -10.84 -15.54 2.20
CA PHE A 94 -10.45 -14.15 2.09
C PHE A 94 -9.05 -14.01 1.50
N LEU A 95 -8.84 -12.98 0.69
CA LEU A 95 -7.50 -12.55 0.27
C LEU A 95 -7.00 -11.41 1.16
N THR A 96 -5.72 -11.44 1.48
CA THR A 96 -5.03 -10.50 2.38
C THR A 96 -3.88 -9.78 1.68
N SER A 97 -3.37 -10.37 0.59
CA SER A 97 -2.24 -9.83 -0.15
C SER A 97 -2.35 -10.19 -1.63
N ILE A 98 -2.00 -9.24 -2.49
CA ILE A 98 -1.89 -9.40 -3.93
C ILE A 98 -0.60 -8.68 -4.34
N VAL A 99 0.26 -9.35 -5.10
CA VAL A 99 1.49 -8.75 -5.64
C VAL A 99 1.67 -9.13 -7.10
N VAL A 100 2.38 -8.28 -7.85
CA VAL A 100 2.89 -8.64 -9.17
C VAL A 100 4.30 -9.18 -8.98
N PHE A 101 4.55 -10.38 -9.49
CA PHE A 101 5.82 -11.08 -9.35
C PHE A 101 6.29 -11.53 -10.73
N ARG A 102 7.57 -11.34 -11.01
CA ARG A 102 8.27 -11.87 -12.17
C ARG A 102 9.19 -12.97 -11.68
N PRO A 103 8.90 -14.23 -12.00
CA PRO A 103 9.77 -15.34 -11.65
C PRO A 103 11.20 -15.10 -12.12
N PRO A 104 12.23 -15.45 -11.32
CA PRO A 104 13.63 -15.21 -11.65
C PRO A 104 14.15 -16.26 -12.66
N GLN A 105 13.41 -16.49 -13.74
CA GLN A 105 13.87 -17.22 -14.91
C GLN A 105 14.03 -16.26 -16.11
N PRO A 106 15.06 -16.43 -16.95
CA PRO A 106 15.24 -15.60 -18.14
C PRO A 106 13.99 -15.61 -19.04
N GLY A 107 13.51 -14.42 -19.41
CA GLY A 107 12.34 -14.25 -20.26
C GLY A 107 10.98 -14.51 -19.59
N ALA A 108 10.94 -14.69 -18.27
CA ALA A 108 9.69 -14.81 -17.55
C ALA A 108 8.85 -13.52 -17.64
N ALA A 109 7.56 -13.68 -17.91
CA ALA A 109 6.58 -12.61 -17.82
C ALA A 109 6.17 -12.38 -16.35
N GLU A 110 5.63 -11.20 -16.09
CA GLU A 110 4.98 -10.92 -14.81
C GLU A 110 3.72 -11.77 -14.64
N GLU A 111 3.44 -12.09 -13.39
CA GLU A 111 2.26 -12.83 -12.96
C GLU A 111 1.69 -12.22 -11.67
N LEU A 112 0.38 -12.31 -11.53
CA LEU A 112 -0.31 -11.92 -10.32
C LEU A 112 -0.21 -13.06 -9.30
N VAL A 113 0.29 -12.78 -8.10
CA VAL A 113 0.28 -13.73 -6.98
C VAL A 113 -0.73 -13.27 -5.96
N VAL A 114 -1.57 -14.19 -5.49
CA VAL A 114 -2.59 -13.93 -4.47
C VAL A 114 -2.35 -14.80 -3.24
N GLY A 115 -2.44 -14.17 -2.08
CA GLY A 115 -2.26 -14.77 -0.76
C GLY A 115 -3.47 -14.53 0.13
N GLY A 116 -3.80 -15.51 0.96
CA GLY A 116 -4.94 -15.43 1.85
C GLY A 116 -5.25 -16.76 2.52
N HIS A 117 -6.51 -16.93 2.90
CA HIS A 117 -7.09 -18.20 3.32
C HIS A 117 -8.16 -18.61 2.30
N PHE A 118 -7.90 -19.68 1.55
CA PHE A 118 -8.81 -20.23 0.54
C PHE A 118 -8.33 -21.63 0.14
N ASP A 119 -9.22 -22.47 -0.40
CA ASP A 119 -8.91 -23.87 -0.69
C ASP A 119 -8.14 -24.07 -1.99
N ASN A 120 -8.49 -23.34 -3.06
CA ASN A 120 -7.78 -23.35 -4.32
C ASN A 120 -8.19 -22.16 -5.22
N ALA A 121 -7.39 -21.87 -6.24
CA ALA A 121 -7.74 -20.94 -7.31
C ALA A 121 -8.21 -21.71 -8.55
N ALA A 122 -9.48 -21.58 -8.92
CA ALA A 122 -10.10 -22.23 -10.08
C ALA A 122 -9.79 -23.73 -10.24
N ASN A 123 -9.78 -24.49 -9.15
CA ASN A 123 -9.43 -25.92 -9.08
C ASN A 123 -7.97 -26.24 -9.47
N ALA A 124 -7.08 -25.26 -9.53
CA ALA A 124 -5.66 -25.48 -9.74
C ALA A 124 -5.09 -26.34 -8.59
N PRO A 125 -4.45 -27.49 -8.87
CA PRO A 125 -3.91 -28.36 -7.83
C PRO A 125 -2.88 -27.64 -6.95
N ALA A 126 -2.88 -27.96 -5.66
CA ALA A 126 -1.92 -27.47 -4.66
C ALA A 126 -1.80 -25.92 -4.58
N SER A 127 -2.86 -25.20 -4.92
CA SER A 127 -2.91 -23.72 -4.90
C SER A 127 -3.52 -23.13 -3.63
N ARG A 128 -3.75 -23.95 -2.59
CA ARG A 128 -4.34 -23.51 -1.32
C ARG A 128 -3.53 -22.37 -0.70
N ALA A 129 -4.22 -21.31 -0.26
CA ALA A 129 -3.68 -20.11 0.40
C ALA A 129 -2.69 -19.25 -0.41
N LEU A 130 -2.06 -19.79 -1.46
CA LEU A 130 -1.11 -19.10 -2.31
C LEU A 130 -1.20 -19.62 -3.75
N ALA A 131 -1.58 -18.75 -4.68
CA ALA A 131 -1.76 -19.09 -6.08
C ALA A 131 -1.20 -17.99 -6.99
N ARG A 132 -0.83 -18.35 -8.21
CA ARG A 132 -0.32 -17.41 -9.22
C ARG A 132 -1.10 -17.50 -10.53
N TRP A 133 -1.29 -16.35 -11.17
CA TRP A 133 -2.04 -16.17 -12.41
C TRP A 133 -1.17 -15.49 -13.45
N ASN A 134 -0.98 -16.14 -14.58
CA ASN A 134 -0.11 -15.68 -15.67
C ASN A 134 -0.88 -14.94 -16.79
N GLY A 135 -2.09 -14.46 -16.52
CA GLY A 135 -2.98 -13.87 -17.54
C GLY A 135 -3.91 -14.88 -18.22
N THR A 136 -3.67 -16.19 -18.10
CA THR A 136 -4.49 -17.22 -18.77
C THR A 136 -4.86 -18.42 -17.90
N ARG A 137 -4.01 -18.80 -16.92
CA ARG A 137 -4.23 -19.95 -16.05
C ARG A 137 -3.72 -19.71 -14.64
N TRP A 138 -4.45 -20.26 -13.67
CA TRP A 138 -3.99 -20.38 -12.29
C TRP A 138 -3.02 -21.56 -12.16
N THR A 139 -1.93 -21.35 -11.43
CA THR A 139 -1.01 -22.41 -11.01
C THR A 139 -0.58 -22.18 -9.56
N ASN A 140 0.15 -23.15 -9.00
CA ASN A 140 0.73 -23.03 -7.66
C ASN A 140 2.20 -22.58 -7.72
N LEU A 141 2.72 -22.25 -6.53
CA LEU A 141 4.13 -21.94 -6.27
C LEU A 141 4.81 -23.09 -5.49
N GLY A 142 4.33 -24.33 -5.60
CA GLY A 142 4.84 -25.45 -4.82
C GLY A 142 4.61 -25.35 -3.30
N ALA A 143 3.85 -24.36 -2.82
CA ALA A 143 3.75 -24.03 -1.40
C ALA A 143 3.13 -25.14 -0.54
N ALA A 144 2.17 -25.91 -1.07
CA ALA A 144 1.56 -27.09 -0.42
C ALA A 144 1.14 -26.88 1.05
N ILE A 145 0.70 -25.68 1.42
CA ILE A 145 0.30 -25.31 2.79
C ILE A 145 -0.91 -26.15 3.22
N VAL A 146 -0.96 -26.64 4.46
CA VAL A 146 -2.03 -27.52 4.98
C VAL A 146 -2.98 -26.85 5.97
N SER A 147 -2.53 -26.62 7.22
CA SER A 147 -3.28 -25.93 8.29
C SER A 147 -2.34 -25.70 9.50
N PRO A 148 -2.38 -24.52 10.17
CA PRO A 148 -3.04 -23.29 9.72
C PRO A 148 -2.52 -22.87 8.34
N ASN A 149 -3.34 -22.16 7.57
CA ASN A 149 -3.16 -21.98 6.12
C ASN A 149 -3.50 -20.58 5.64
N ALA A 150 -3.00 -19.55 6.31
CA ALA A 150 -3.23 -18.17 5.87
C ALA A 150 -1.89 -17.51 5.52
N ILE A 151 -1.73 -17.10 4.26
CA ILE A 151 -0.76 -16.06 3.93
C ILE A 151 -1.44 -14.73 4.25
N TRP A 152 -0.81 -13.87 5.04
CA TRP A 152 -1.34 -12.57 5.45
C TRP A 152 -0.65 -11.41 4.76
N SER A 153 0.61 -11.58 4.35
CA SER A 153 1.37 -10.54 3.68
C SER A 153 2.33 -11.15 2.68
N MET A 154 2.55 -10.45 1.57
CA MET A 154 3.57 -10.80 0.59
C MET A 154 4.37 -9.56 0.24
N LEU A 155 5.63 -9.76 -0.09
CA LEU A 155 6.56 -8.71 -0.50
C LEU A 155 7.43 -9.25 -1.62
N VAL A 156 7.57 -8.48 -2.69
CA VAL A 156 8.51 -8.79 -3.77
C VAL A 156 9.77 -7.97 -3.55
N ARG A 157 10.91 -8.64 -3.42
CA ARG A 157 12.23 -8.02 -3.32
C ARG A 157 12.96 -8.18 -4.63
N HIS A 158 13.55 -7.08 -5.11
CA HIS A 158 14.44 -7.10 -6.26
C HIS A 158 15.87 -7.41 -5.81
N GLU A 159 16.43 -8.51 -6.28
CA GLU A 159 17.80 -8.93 -6.00
C GLU A 159 18.61 -9.00 -7.31
N PRO A 160 19.95 -9.00 -7.27
CA PRO A 160 20.78 -9.10 -8.49
C PRO A 160 20.47 -10.32 -9.39
N GLY A 161 19.90 -11.39 -8.83
CA GLY A 161 19.50 -12.60 -9.56
C GLY A 161 18.06 -12.61 -10.07
N GLY A 162 17.30 -11.53 -9.86
CA GLY A 162 15.87 -11.45 -10.18
C GLY A 162 15.02 -11.16 -8.95
N GLN A 163 13.70 -11.35 -9.07
CA GLN A 163 12.80 -11.12 -7.94
C GLN A 163 12.74 -12.31 -7.00
N ARG A 164 12.65 -12.03 -5.71
CA ARG A 164 12.35 -13.00 -4.66
C ARG A 164 11.02 -12.64 -4.00
N LEU A 165 10.13 -13.62 -3.84
CA LEU A 165 8.84 -13.44 -3.18
C LEU A 165 8.97 -13.84 -1.70
N PHE A 166 8.80 -12.90 -0.79
CA PHE A 166 8.65 -13.17 0.63
C PHE A 166 7.17 -13.28 1.00
N VAL A 167 6.87 -14.18 1.95
CA VAL A 167 5.51 -14.37 2.50
C VAL A 167 5.56 -14.35 4.01
N GLY A 168 4.58 -13.69 4.61
CA GLY A 168 4.30 -13.65 6.04
C GLY A 168 2.91 -14.23 6.32
N GLY A 169 2.74 -15.02 7.37
CA GLY A 169 1.42 -15.55 7.70
C GLY A 169 1.33 -16.49 8.90
N GLN A 170 0.35 -17.38 8.82
CA GLN A 170 0.07 -18.46 9.76
C GLN A 170 0.16 -19.79 9.00
N PHE A 171 1.34 -20.40 9.02
CA PHE A 171 1.61 -21.70 8.43
C PHE A 171 2.71 -22.41 9.22
N PRO A 172 2.64 -23.75 9.36
CA PRO A 172 3.65 -24.54 10.07
C PRO A 172 4.81 -25.04 9.17
N ALA A 173 4.62 -24.99 7.86
CA ALA A 173 5.56 -25.40 6.83
C ALA A 173 5.11 -24.85 5.47
N ILE A 174 6.04 -24.75 4.52
CA ILE A 174 5.78 -24.34 3.15
C ILE A 174 6.76 -25.04 2.19
N GLY A 175 6.28 -25.55 1.06
CA GLY A 175 7.13 -26.23 0.08
C GLY A 175 7.78 -27.52 0.57
N GLY A 176 7.21 -28.15 1.60
CA GLY A 176 7.83 -29.31 2.28
C GLY A 176 8.97 -28.94 3.23
N VAL A 177 9.29 -27.65 3.38
CA VAL A 177 10.30 -27.14 4.32
C VAL A 177 9.61 -26.73 5.61
N THR A 178 10.07 -27.29 6.73
CA THR A 178 9.58 -26.95 8.07
C THR A 178 10.06 -25.55 8.48
N GLY A 179 9.15 -24.79 9.09
CA GLY A 179 9.40 -23.43 9.55
C GLY A 179 8.10 -22.65 9.54
N VAL A 180 8.04 -21.58 10.33
CA VAL A 180 6.77 -20.94 10.69
C VAL A 180 6.73 -19.49 10.25
N GLY A 181 5.59 -19.06 9.73
CA GLY A 181 5.20 -17.65 9.65
C GLY A 181 5.95 -16.76 8.66
N VAL A 182 7.22 -17.02 8.32
CA VAL A 182 7.99 -16.24 7.32
C VAL A 182 8.79 -17.17 6.41
N ALA A 183 8.65 -16.99 5.10
CA ALA A 183 9.37 -17.75 4.09
C ALA A 183 9.63 -16.92 2.83
N SER A 184 10.51 -17.40 1.96
CA SER A 184 10.77 -16.80 0.65
C SER A 184 10.83 -17.84 -0.46
N TRP A 185 10.42 -17.46 -1.66
CA TRP A 185 10.50 -18.23 -2.89
C TRP A 185 11.46 -17.57 -3.87
N ASP A 186 12.43 -18.35 -4.35
CA ASP A 186 13.48 -17.90 -5.26
C ASP A 186 13.24 -18.31 -6.72
N GLY A 187 12.03 -18.75 -7.07
CA GLY A 187 11.71 -19.27 -8.40
C GLY A 187 11.76 -20.79 -8.52
N GLU A 188 12.45 -21.48 -7.61
CA GLU A 188 12.65 -22.93 -7.64
C GLU A 188 12.32 -23.63 -6.31
N ALA A 189 12.68 -23.01 -5.18
CA ALA A 189 12.52 -23.58 -3.85
C ALA A 189 12.05 -22.55 -2.81
N TRP A 190 11.38 -23.06 -1.77
CA TRP A 190 11.04 -22.27 -0.58
C TRP A 190 12.17 -22.37 0.45
N ALA A 191 12.46 -21.24 1.11
CA ALA A 191 13.28 -21.18 2.31
C ALA A 191 12.46 -20.58 3.46
N THR A 192 12.51 -21.18 4.63
CA THR A 192 11.86 -20.66 5.85
C THR A 192 12.85 -19.80 6.63
N HIS A 193 12.36 -18.70 7.21
CA HIS A 193 13.18 -17.72 7.92
C HIS A 193 12.88 -17.64 9.41
N ALA A 194 11.94 -18.45 9.92
CA ALA A 194 11.70 -18.58 11.35
C ALA A 194 11.40 -20.03 11.73
N THR A 195 11.89 -20.42 12.91
CA THR A 195 11.77 -21.79 13.42
C THR A 195 10.68 -21.93 14.48
N SER A 196 10.41 -20.86 15.23
CA SER A 196 9.45 -20.82 16.31
C SER A 196 8.66 -19.51 16.30
N ILE A 197 7.35 -19.63 16.52
CA ILE A 197 6.46 -18.49 16.74
C ILE A 197 5.53 -18.85 17.88
N THR A 198 5.48 -18.01 18.92
CA THR A 198 4.74 -18.29 20.15
C THR A 198 3.61 -17.30 20.37
N GLY A 199 2.73 -17.58 21.33
CA GLY A 199 1.62 -16.69 21.70
C GLY A 199 0.25 -17.23 21.31
N PHE A 200 -0.79 -16.42 21.52
CA PHE A 200 -2.17 -16.81 21.26
C PHE A 200 -2.50 -16.67 19.76
N SER A 201 -2.71 -17.80 19.09
CA SER A 201 -2.99 -17.86 17.64
C SER A 201 -2.00 -16.99 16.84
N PRO A 202 -0.70 -17.32 16.88
CA PRO A 202 0.33 -16.42 16.41
C PRO A 202 0.32 -16.31 14.89
N GLY A 203 0.72 -15.16 14.36
CA GLY A 203 0.79 -14.90 12.93
C GLY A 203 1.55 -13.62 12.60
N VAL A 204 2.26 -13.66 11.48
CA VAL A 204 2.88 -12.49 10.86
C VAL A 204 1.88 -11.87 9.91
N PHE A 205 1.40 -10.66 10.21
CA PHE A 205 0.34 -9.99 9.47
C PHE A 205 0.85 -9.00 8.42
N LYS A 206 2.05 -8.46 8.61
CA LYS A 206 2.70 -7.59 7.63
C LYS A 206 4.18 -7.90 7.56
N ILE A 207 4.72 -7.94 6.35
CA ILE A 207 6.15 -7.89 6.08
C ILE A 207 6.47 -6.70 5.17
N LEU A 208 7.67 -6.16 5.31
CA LEU A 208 8.10 -4.91 4.69
C LEU A 208 9.63 -4.85 4.69
N ASP A 209 10.21 -4.29 3.64
CA ASP A 209 11.62 -3.92 3.61
C ASP A 209 11.83 -2.49 4.09
N HIS A 210 12.83 -2.28 4.94
CA HIS A 210 13.24 -0.95 5.38
C HIS A 210 14.76 -0.93 5.59
N ASP A 211 15.37 0.19 5.20
CA ASP A 211 16.77 0.49 5.49
C ASP A 211 16.83 1.48 6.65
N ASP A 212 17.38 1.04 7.77
CA ASP A 212 17.58 1.86 8.97
C ASP A 212 18.97 2.52 9.01
N GLY A 213 19.65 2.58 7.86
CA GLY A 213 21.02 3.07 7.71
C GLY A 213 22.08 1.97 7.80
N SER A 214 21.68 0.72 8.10
CA SER A 214 22.57 -0.44 8.13
C SER A 214 22.39 -1.38 6.92
N GLY A 215 21.67 -0.92 5.90
CA GLY A 215 21.26 -1.69 4.73
C GLY A 215 19.88 -2.32 4.90
N VAL A 216 19.18 -2.54 3.79
CA VAL A 216 17.82 -3.08 3.73
C VAL A 216 17.67 -4.38 4.53
N LYS A 217 16.75 -4.37 5.51
CA LYS A 217 16.34 -5.54 6.31
C LYS A 217 14.86 -5.86 6.11
N LEU A 218 14.49 -7.11 6.41
CA LEU A 218 13.08 -7.52 6.43
C LEU A 218 12.51 -7.26 7.83
N TYR A 219 11.39 -6.54 7.89
CA TYR A 219 10.63 -6.31 9.10
C TYR A 219 9.35 -7.14 9.04
N ALA A 220 8.95 -7.70 10.18
CA ALA A 220 7.75 -8.50 10.33
C ALA A 220 6.95 -7.99 11.53
N SER A 221 5.66 -7.75 11.33
CA SER A 221 4.73 -7.39 12.40
C SER A 221 3.54 -8.34 12.44
N GLY A 222 2.86 -8.40 13.59
CA GLY A 222 1.65 -9.21 13.68
C GLY A 222 1.18 -9.43 15.12
N ARG A 223 0.62 -10.62 15.36
CA ARG A 223 0.23 -11.11 16.67
C ARG A 223 1.12 -12.29 17.01
N TYR A 224 2.11 -12.11 17.86
CA TYR A 224 2.93 -13.18 18.40
C TYR A 224 3.54 -12.73 19.73
N GLY A 225 3.84 -13.68 20.60
CA GLY A 225 4.64 -13.46 21.81
C GLY A 225 6.12 -13.36 21.46
N THR A 226 6.60 -14.27 20.61
CA THR A 226 7.94 -14.23 20.02
C THR A 226 7.94 -14.71 18.58
N LEU A 227 8.90 -14.20 17.79
CA LEU A 227 9.31 -14.72 16.48
C LEU A 227 10.80 -15.09 16.60
N ASP A 228 11.07 -16.39 16.76
CA ASP A 228 12.32 -16.92 17.28
C ASP A 228 12.74 -16.20 18.59
N ALA A 229 13.85 -15.44 18.55
CA ALA A 229 14.41 -14.70 19.67
C ALA A 229 13.83 -13.28 19.82
N ALA A 230 13.12 -12.77 18.82
CA ALA A 230 12.48 -11.47 18.90
C ALA A 230 11.18 -11.55 19.72
N GLY A 231 10.95 -10.53 20.55
CA GLY A 231 9.71 -10.30 21.31
C GLY A 231 8.54 -9.89 20.42
N PRO A 232 7.43 -9.40 21.01
CA PRO A 232 6.17 -9.24 20.30
C PRO A 232 6.15 -8.02 19.37
N LEU A 233 5.06 -7.92 18.58
CA LEU A 233 4.66 -6.77 17.76
C LEU A 233 5.49 -6.53 16.50
N VAL A 234 6.81 -6.32 16.62
CA VAL A 234 7.69 -5.98 15.49
C VAL A 234 9.07 -6.63 15.66
N ALA A 235 9.50 -7.39 14.66
CA ALA A 235 10.81 -8.04 14.59
C ALA A 235 11.53 -7.65 13.29
N ARG A 236 12.87 -7.65 13.32
CA ARG A 236 13.75 -7.38 12.17
C ARG A 236 14.69 -8.55 11.93
N TRP A 237 14.72 -9.01 10.69
CA TRP A 237 15.63 -10.05 10.19
C TRP A 237 16.84 -9.42 9.52
N ASP A 238 18.03 -9.75 10.01
CA ASP A 238 19.29 -9.21 9.50
C ASP A 238 19.92 -10.01 8.35
N GLY A 239 19.28 -11.12 7.94
CA GLY A 239 19.84 -12.12 7.03
C GLY A 239 20.22 -13.43 7.72
N ALA A 240 20.33 -13.44 9.04
CA ALA A 240 20.72 -14.61 9.83
C ALA A 240 19.88 -14.82 11.11
N SER A 241 19.38 -13.75 11.73
CA SER A 241 18.61 -13.83 12.97
C SER A 241 17.52 -12.77 13.08
N TRP A 242 16.43 -13.13 13.79
CA TRP A 242 15.41 -12.17 14.20
C TRP A 242 15.83 -11.46 15.48
N SER A 243 15.68 -10.14 15.49
CA SER A 243 15.93 -9.29 16.65
C SER A 243 14.78 -8.31 16.88
N ASN A 244 14.67 -7.79 18.10
CA ASN A 244 13.74 -6.69 18.40
C ASN A 244 14.13 -5.44 17.62
N VAL A 245 13.13 -4.67 17.19
CA VAL A 245 13.35 -3.32 16.68
C VAL A 245 13.39 -2.36 17.85
N GLY A 246 14.58 -2.12 18.41
CA GLY A 246 14.75 -1.30 19.60
C GLY A 246 14.05 -1.86 20.85
N ALA A 247 13.85 -0.99 21.84
CA ALA A 247 13.10 -1.30 23.05
C ALA A 247 11.86 -0.40 23.15
N GLY A 248 10.90 -0.79 23.98
CA GLY A 248 9.79 0.09 24.38
C GLY A 248 8.41 -0.31 23.86
N LEU A 249 8.30 -1.11 22.80
CA LEU A 249 7.00 -1.65 22.40
C LEU A 249 6.59 -2.82 23.30
N SER A 250 5.36 -2.80 23.82
CA SER A 250 4.79 -3.95 24.54
C SER A 250 3.29 -4.10 24.30
N VAL A 251 2.82 -5.34 24.41
CA VAL A 251 1.40 -5.68 24.20
C VAL A 251 0.53 -5.11 25.31
N SER A 252 -0.71 -4.73 24.98
CA SER A 252 -1.73 -4.38 25.96
C SER A 252 -2.56 -5.59 26.41
N SER A 253 -2.58 -6.66 25.62
CA SER A 253 -3.24 -7.94 25.90
C SER A 253 -2.62 -9.07 25.05
N SER A 254 -3.02 -10.32 25.28
CA SER A 254 -2.62 -11.45 24.43
C SER A 254 -3.19 -11.39 23.00
N THR A 255 -4.11 -10.46 22.72
CA THR A 255 -4.72 -10.26 21.41
C THR A 255 -4.23 -8.99 20.72
N THR A 256 -3.28 -8.24 21.29
CA THR A 256 -2.68 -7.07 20.64
C THR A 256 -2.05 -7.47 19.31
N THR A 257 -2.29 -6.64 18.29
CA THR A 257 -1.85 -6.86 16.91
C THR A 257 -1.18 -5.60 16.37
N VAL A 258 -0.16 -5.79 15.52
CA VAL A 258 0.31 -4.77 14.58
C VAL A 258 -0.02 -5.25 13.17
N ASN A 259 -1.05 -4.64 12.58
CA ASN A 259 -1.60 -5.07 11.28
C ASN A 259 -1.01 -4.28 10.10
N ALA A 260 -0.49 -3.09 10.36
CA ALA A 260 0.01 -2.19 9.33
C ALA A 260 1.46 -1.80 9.61
N MET A 261 2.25 -1.72 8.53
CA MET A 261 3.55 -1.07 8.52
C MET A 261 3.68 -0.26 7.23
N ALA A 262 4.36 0.87 7.32
CA ALA A 262 4.75 1.71 6.20
C ALA A 262 6.09 2.37 6.47
N VAL A 263 6.87 2.61 5.40
CA VAL A 263 7.98 3.57 5.46
C VAL A 263 7.44 4.91 4.99
N HIS A 264 7.71 5.96 5.76
CA HIS A 264 7.31 7.31 5.43
C HIS A 264 8.42 8.28 5.83
N ASP A 265 8.61 9.32 5.02
CA ASP A 265 9.52 10.42 5.31
C ASP A 265 8.68 11.64 5.69
N ASP A 266 8.83 12.06 6.95
CA ASP A 266 8.17 13.24 7.52
C ASP A 266 9.02 14.51 7.40
N GLY A 267 10.05 14.49 6.55
CA GLY A 267 11.04 15.54 6.39
C GLY A 267 12.29 15.35 7.26
N THR A 268 12.34 14.29 8.07
CA THR A 268 13.53 13.93 8.87
C THR A 268 14.25 12.67 8.37
N GLY A 269 13.87 12.18 7.19
CA GLY A 269 14.36 10.95 6.60
C GLY A 269 13.35 9.80 6.71
N PRO A 270 13.54 8.73 5.92
CA PRO A 270 12.65 7.58 5.90
C PRO A 270 12.67 6.87 7.26
N ALA A 271 11.49 6.69 7.84
CA ALA A 271 11.29 6.02 9.11
C ALA A 271 10.22 4.93 9.01
N LEU A 272 10.31 3.91 9.86
CA LEU A 272 9.32 2.86 9.97
C LEU A 272 8.15 3.31 10.85
N TYR A 273 6.93 3.23 10.32
CA TYR A 273 5.70 3.46 11.05
C TYR A 273 4.93 2.15 11.17
N VAL A 274 4.39 1.89 12.36
CA VAL A 274 3.63 0.66 12.65
C VAL A 274 2.29 1.02 13.28
N GLY A 275 1.24 0.30 12.89
CA GLY A 275 -0.12 0.55 13.33
C GLY A 275 -0.89 -0.74 13.62
N GLY A 276 -1.76 -0.69 14.61
CA GLY A 276 -2.58 -1.84 14.98
C GLY A 276 -3.64 -1.52 16.03
N SER A 277 -4.03 -2.53 16.81
CA SER A 277 -4.78 -2.31 18.06
C SER A 277 -3.89 -1.59 19.08
N PRO A 278 -4.42 -0.84 20.06
CA PRO A 278 -3.61 -0.09 21.01
C PRO A 278 -2.54 -0.95 21.71
N PHE A 279 -1.29 -0.49 21.70
CA PHE A 279 -0.13 -1.09 22.35
C PHE A 279 0.61 -0.04 23.18
N PHE A 280 1.52 -0.45 24.06
CA PHE A 280 2.28 0.50 24.89
C PHE A 280 3.60 0.88 24.24
N ILE A 281 4.00 2.15 24.44
CA ILE A 281 5.35 2.65 24.16
C ILE A 281 6.00 3.06 25.48
N ASN A 282 7.19 2.51 25.75
CA ASN A 282 8.01 2.76 26.95
C ASN A 282 7.27 2.54 28.28
N GLY A 283 6.20 1.75 28.29
CA GLY A 283 5.42 1.41 29.49
C GLY A 283 4.56 2.54 30.08
N VAL A 284 4.48 3.72 29.45
CA VAL A 284 3.86 4.92 30.05
C VAL A 284 2.62 5.42 29.30
N GLY A 285 2.32 4.91 28.10
CA GLY A 285 1.08 5.27 27.39
C GLY A 285 0.73 4.33 26.25
N GLN A 286 -0.57 4.18 25.97
CA GLN A 286 -1.04 3.48 24.78
C GLN A 286 -0.80 4.35 23.53
N ALA A 287 -0.55 3.69 22.41
CA ALA A 287 -0.48 4.28 21.08
C ALA A 287 -1.18 3.37 20.08
N SER A 288 -1.76 3.95 19.04
CA SER A 288 -2.33 3.21 17.90
C SER A 288 -1.36 3.16 16.73
N VAL A 289 -0.49 4.16 16.61
CA VAL A 289 0.59 4.24 15.64
C VAL A 289 1.88 4.68 16.34
N ALA A 290 3.00 4.06 15.97
CA ALA A 290 4.32 4.40 16.46
C ALA A 290 5.31 4.57 15.31
N ARG A 291 6.28 5.45 15.50
CA ARG A 291 7.38 5.71 14.58
C ARG A 291 8.70 5.23 15.19
N TRP A 292 9.49 4.49 14.43
CA TRP A 292 10.88 4.15 14.74
C TRP A 292 11.81 5.04 13.94
N ASN A 293 12.62 5.83 14.63
CA ASN A 293 13.55 6.79 14.03
C ASN A 293 14.99 6.24 13.88
N GLY A 294 15.19 4.93 14.00
CA GLY A 294 16.52 4.31 14.05
C GLY A 294 17.08 4.11 15.47
N SER A 295 16.50 4.76 16.49
CA SER A 295 16.99 4.69 17.87
C SER A 295 15.90 4.53 18.95
N ALA A 296 14.73 5.13 18.75
CA ALA A 296 13.64 5.11 19.70
C ALA A 296 12.27 5.06 19.00
N TRP A 297 11.30 4.47 19.70
CA TRP A 297 9.90 4.54 19.34
C TRP A 297 9.25 5.79 19.93
N SER A 298 8.47 6.51 19.11
CA SER A 298 7.62 7.62 19.55
C SER A 298 6.17 7.42 19.10
N PRO A 299 5.17 7.83 19.90
CA PRO A 299 3.77 7.81 19.48
C PRO A 299 3.53 8.78 18.30
N VAL A 300 2.63 8.41 17.41
CA VAL A 300 2.21 9.24 16.26
C VAL A 300 0.70 9.46 16.31
N GLY A 301 0.31 10.73 16.42
CA GLY A 301 -1.08 11.10 16.59
C GLY A 301 -1.65 10.80 17.98
N GLN A 302 -2.93 11.10 18.13
CA GLN A 302 -3.74 10.68 19.27
C GLN A 302 -4.00 9.17 19.23
N VAL A 303 -4.30 8.59 20.40
CA VAL A 303 -4.79 7.21 20.52
C VAL A 303 -6.17 7.09 19.88
N LEU A 304 -6.38 6.03 19.10
CA LEU A 304 -7.63 5.72 18.42
C LEU A 304 -8.28 4.48 19.05
N THR A 305 -9.61 4.44 19.15
CA THR A 305 -10.33 3.23 19.62
C THR A 305 -10.57 2.30 18.44
N GLY A 306 -9.94 1.14 18.42
CA GLY A 306 -10.01 0.19 17.29
C GLY A 306 -8.62 -0.10 16.76
N ALA A 307 -8.55 -0.74 15.59
CA ALA A 307 -7.29 -1.15 14.99
C ALA A 307 -6.99 -0.34 13.72
N VAL A 308 -5.74 0.07 13.57
CA VAL A 308 -5.19 0.52 12.29
C VAL A 308 -4.89 -0.73 11.45
N TRP A 309 -5.44 -0.78 10.24
CA TRP A 309 -5.30 -1.90 9.30
C TRP A 309 -4.46 -1.54 8.07
N ALA A 310 -4.41 -0.26 7.72
CA ALA A 310 -3.58 0.25 6.64
C ALA A 310 -2.83 1.50 7.09
N LEU A 311 -1.57 1.60 6.66
CA LEU A 311 -0.74 2.79 6.70
C LEU A 311 -0.15 2.96 5.30
N VAL A 312 -0.20 4.18 4.76
CA VAL A 312 0.29 4.47 3.42
C VAL A 312 0.81 5.90 3.35
N SER A 313 1.99 6.05 2.77
CA SER A 313 2.51 7.37 2.39
C SER A 313 1.86 7.77 1.07
N PHE A 314 1.25 8.95 1.03
CA PHE A 314 0.60 9.48 -0.16
C PHE A 314 0.80 10.99 -0.22
N ASN A 315 0.80 11.56 -1.42
CA ASN A 315 0.85 13.00 -1.60
C ASN A 315 -0.46 13.42 -2.28
N ASP A 316 -1.34 14.08 -1.52
CA ASP A 316 -2.55 14.69 -2.08
C ASP A 316 -2.30 16.06 -2.73
N GLY A 317 -1.02 16.39 -2.93
CA GLY A 317 -0.49 17.61 -3.51
C GLY A 317 -0.10 18.67 -2.47
N SER A 318 -0.54 18.52 -1.20
CA SER A 318 -0.09 19.41 -0.12
C SER A 318 1.26 18.99 0.49
N GLY A 319 1.92 18.00 -0.13
CA GLY A 319 3.15 17.38 0.31
C GLY A 319 2.93 15.92 0.75
N PRO A 320 4.01 15.10 0.80
CA PRO A 320 3.93 13.74 1.31
C PRO A 320 3.39 13.72 2.74
N ALA A 321 2.38 12.88 2.99
CA ALA A 321 1.81 12.68 4.30
C ALA A 321 1.51 11.20 4.55
N LEU A 322 1.42 10.84 5.82
CA LEU A 322 0.99 9.51 6.22
C LEU A 322 -0.53 9.47 6.36
N TYR A 323 -1.15 8.46 5.76
CA TYR A 323 -2.57 8.17 5.84
C TYR A 323 -2.77 6.84 6.53
N LEU A 324 -3.91 6.70 7.21
CA LEU A 324 -4.33 5.45 7.81
C LEU A 324 -5.72 5.05 7.33
N GLY A 325 -5.96 3.75 7.34
CA GLY A 325 -7.28 3.13 7.28
C GLY A 325 -7.45 2.14 8.44
N GLY A 326 -8.66 1.97 8.94
CA GLY A 326 -8.91 0.95 9.96
C GLY A 326 -10.34 0.85 10.44
N THR A 327 -10.49 0.26 11.63
CA THR A 327 -11.77 0.18 12.38
C THR A 327 -11.90 1.29 13.44
N ALA A 328 -10.97 2.26 13.41
CA ALA A 328 -10.75 3.24 14.45
C ALA A 328 -11.87 4.29 14.58
N GLN A 329 -12.43 4.46 15.78
CA GLN A 329 -13.37 5.51 16.18
C GLN A 329 -13.10 5.94 17.64
N PRO A 330 -13.74 6.98 18.18
CA PRO A 330 -14.10 8.19 17.45
C PRO A 330 -12.85 8.92 16.92
N GLY A 331 -13.02 9.76 15.91
CA GLY A 331 -12.00 10.73 15.50
C GLY A 331 -11.13 10.37 14.29
N SER A 332 -11.14 9.12 13.79
CA SER A 332 -10.42 8.79 12.55
C SER A 332 -11.29 8.82 11.28
N GLY A 333 -12.62 8.76 11.40
CA GLY A 333 -13.50 8.63 10.23
C GLY A 333 -13.21 7.38 9.39
N TYR A 334 -12.61 6.34 9.98
CA TYR A 334 -12.09 5.11 9.36
C TYR A 334 -10.97 5.29 8.32
N VAL A 335 -10.77 6.51 7.81
CA VAL A 335 -9.65 6.90 6.96
C VAL A 335 -9.22 8.33 7.32
N SER A 336 -7.94 8.51 7.63
CA SER A 336 -7.40 9.77 8.16
C SER A 336 -6.06 10.12 7.55
N LYS A 337 -5.77 11.43 7.51
CA LYS A 337 -4.45 12.00 7.22
C LYS A 337 -3.80 12.48 8.51
N LEU A 338 -2.49 12.31 8.65
CA LEU A 338 -1.73 12.89 9.75
C LEU A 338 -1.44 14.37 9.47
N VAL A 339 -1.90 15.26 10.36
CA VAL A 339 -1.69 16.72 10.27
C VAL A 339 -1.21 17.24 11.61
N GLY A 340 0.00 17.83 11.67
CA GLY A 340 0.53 18.40 12.92
C GLY A 340 0.53 17.42 14.10
N ASN A 341 0.92 16.17 13.85
CA ASN A 341 0.84 15.05 14.79
C ASN A 341 -0.59 14.76 15.33
N THR A 342 -1.62 14.98 14.51
CA THR A 342 -3.02 14.64 14.80
C THR A 342 -3.63 13.91 13.60
N TRP A 343 -4.25 12.75 13.85
CA TRP A 343 -5.03 12.05 12.83
C TRP A 343 -6.34 12.79 12.59
N THR A 344 -6.52 13.28 11.38
CA THR A 344 -7.71 14.05 10.97
C THR A 344 -8.47 13.28 9.91
N PRO A 345 -9.80 13.07 10.04
CA PRO A 345 -10.61 12.38 9.04
C PRO A 345 -10.41 12.97 7.65
N LEU A 346 -10.13 12.12 6.66
CA LEU A 346 -9.83 12.55 5.31
C LEU A 346 -11.12 12.98 4.60
N ALA A 347 -11.30 14.30 4.44
CA ALA A 347 -12.40 14.91 3.68
C ALA A 347 -13.78 14.27 3.98
N GLY A 348 -14.11 14.07 5.26
CA GLY A 348 -15.37 13.44 5.70
C GLY A 348 -15.30 11.94 6.01
N GLY A 349 -14.20 11.27 5.67
CA GLY A 349 -13.95 9.85 6.00
C GLY A 349 -14.79 8.87 5.19
N ALA A 350 -14.90 7.64 5.71
CA ALA A 350 -15.76 6.57 5.19
C ALA A 350 -16.88 6.22 6.18
N SER A 351 -17.94 5.55 5.73
CA SER A 351 -19.06 5.16 6.61
C SER A 351 -18.79 3.93 7.48
N ASN A 352 -17.77 3.14 7.16
CA ASN A 352 -17.37 1.94 7.89
C ASN A 352 -15.88 1.64 7.67
N SER A 353 -15.44 0.48 8.13
CA SER A 353 -14.04 0.07 8.21
C SER A 353 -13.34 0.07 6.86
N VAL A 354 -12.14 0.63 6.85
CA VAL A 354 -11.20 0.58 5.72
C VAL A 354 -10.10 -0.41 6.10
N PHE A 355 -10.05 -1.57 5.42
CA PHE A 355 -9.07 -2.61 5.70
C PHE A 355 -7.82 -2.50 4.82
N GLY A 356 -7.94 -1.88 3.65
CA GLY A 356 -6.84 -1.65 2.73
C GLY A 356 -6.77 -0.22 2.25
N ALA A 357 -5.55 0.29 2.10
CA ALA A 357 -5.27 1.57 1.46
C ALA A 357 -3.97 1.44 0.68
N ALA A 358 -3.92 1.98 -0.54
CA ALA A 358 -2.74 1.93 -1.40
C ALA A 358 -2.66 3.17 -2.30
N ALA A 359 -1.47 3.75 -2.42
CA ALA A 359 -1.18 4.77 -3.42
C ALA A 359 -0.89 4.06 -4.75
N LEU A 360 -1.81 4.16 -5.71
CA LEU A 360 -1.77 3.41 -6.96
C LEU A 360 -2.23 4.31 -8.11
N GLY A 361 -1.40 4.45 -9.15
CA GLY A 361 -1.72 5.26 -10.33
C GLY A 361 -2.01 6.73 -9.99
N GLY A 362 -1.24 7.33 -9.06
CA GLY A 362 -1.41 8.72 -8.63
C GLY A 362 -2.53 8.96 -7.61
N ASP A 363 -3.39 7.97 -7.36
CA ASP A 363 -4.53 8.09 -6.46
C ASP A 363 -4.32 7.30 -5.16
N LEU A 364 -4.95 7.75 -4.07
CA LEU A 364 -5.10 6.95 -2.86
C LEU A 364 -6.36 6.09 -2.96
N TRP A 365 -6.19 4.80 -3.25
CA TRP A 365 -7.29 3.84 -3.24
C TRP A 365 -7.55 3.33 -1.83
N VAL A 366 -8.83 3.19 -1.48
CA VAL A 366 -9.28 2.65 -0.19
C VAL A 366 -10.28 1.52 -0.41
N ALA A 367 -10.11 0.45 0.35
CA ALA A 367 -10.89 -0.77 0.25
C ALA A 367 -11.37 -1.21 1.64
N GLY A 368 -12.63 -1.66 1.73
CA GLY A 368 -13.22 -1.99 3.02
C GLY A 368 -14.65 -2.54 2.94
N ASN A 369 -15.43 -2.29 3.99
CA ASN A 369 -16.86 -2.63 4.08
C ASN A 369 -17.76 -1.39 4.25
N PHE A 370 -17.28 -0.23 3.83
CA PHE A 370 -18.04 1.01 3.79
C PHE A 370 -19.00 1.06 2.61
N THR A 371 -19.98 1.96 2.69
CA THR A 371 -21.00 2.20 1.66
C THR A 371 -21.00 3.64 1.14
N THR A 372 -20.38 4.56 1.88
CA THR A 372 -20.16 5.94 1.46
C THR A 372 -18.79 6.43 1.90
N VAL A 373 -18.27 7.41 1.16
CA VAL A 373 -17.12 8.26 1.52
C VAL A 373 -17.55 9.73 1.49
N GLY A 374 -16.75 10.61 2.09
CA GLY A 374 -17.03 12.05 2.09
C GLY A 374 -18.37 12.44 2.72
N GLY A 375 -18.88 11.62 3.65
CA GLY A 375 -20.17 11.81 4.34
C GLY A 375 -21.40 11.36 3.54
N SER A 376 -21.41 11.46 2.21
CA SER A 376 -22.60 11.16 1.40
C SER A 376 -22.32 10.57 0.01
N ILE A 377 -21.06 10.54 -0.45
CA ILE A 377 -20.71 10.00 -1.77
C ILE A 377 -20.84 8.49 -1.73
N GLY A 378 -21.74 7.93 -2.52
CA GLY A 378 -21.92 6.47 -2.61
C GLY A 378 -20.64 5.78 -3.06
N ALA A 379 -20.17 4.81 -2.28
CA ALA A 379 -19.01 3.98 -2.63
C ALA A 379 -19.05 2.66 -1.84
N SER A 380 -19.50 1.57 -2.46
CA SER A 380 -19.57 0.27 -1.79
C SER A 380 -18.21 -0.43 -1.83
N GLY A 381 -17.49 -0.39 -0.71
CA GLY A 381 -16.27 -1.15 -0.43
C GLY A 381 -15.02 -0.80 -1.24
N LEU A 382 -15.12 0.09 -2.24
CA LEU A 382 -14.00 0.62 -3.01
C LEU A 382 -14.26 2.09 -3.36
N ALA A 383 -13.27 2.94 -3.13
CA ALA A 383 -13.24 4.34 -3.56
C ALA A 383 -11.78 4.75 -3.82
N ARG A 384 -11.59 5.88 -4.49
CA ARG A 384 -10.28 6.54 -4.56
C ARG A 384 -10.38 7.99 -4.12
N PHE A 385 -9.37 8.46 -3.42
CA PHE A 385 -9.16 9.88 -3.13
C PHE A 385 -8.14 10.39 -4.14
N ARG A 386 -8.62 11.25 -5.05
CA ARG A 386 -7.77 11.88 -6.04
C ARG A 386 -7.02 13.01 -5.35
N GLY A 387 -5.70 12.85 -5.28
CA GLY A 387 -4.84 13.95 -4.91
C GLY A 387 -4.89 15.03 -5.97
N CYS A 388 -4.44 16.22 -5.62
CA CYS A 388 -3.82 17.05 -6.63
C CYS A 388 -2.45 16.43 -6.88
N GLY A 389 -2.21 15.90 -8.07
CA GLY A 389 -0.86 15.47 -8.43
C GLY A 389 0.13 16.59 -8.06
N VAL A 390 1.37 16.23 -7.72
CA VAL A 390 2.43 17.20 -7.98
C VAL A 390 2.38 17.36 -9.49
N CYS A 391 1.99 18.52 -10.00
CA CYS A 391 1.96 18.73 -11.43
C CYS A 391 3.36 18.36 -11.94
N PRO A 392 3.50 17.45 -12.92
CA PRO A 392 4.81 17.05 -13.36
C PRO A 392 5.63 18.28 -13.78
N GLY A 393 6.91 18.31 -13.38
CA GLY A 393 7.78 19.48 -13.55
C GLY A 393 7.66 20.57 -12.46
N GLN A 394 6.82 20.38 -11.43
CA GLN A 394 6.86 21.17 -10.18
C GLN A 394 7.67 20.53 -9.04
N GLY A 395 8.30 19.38 -9.31
CA GLY A 395 9.35 18.82 -8.43
C GLY A 395 10.66 19.63 -8.46
N PRO A 396 11.60 19.40 -7.52
CA PRO A 396 12.90 20.09 -7.47
C PRO A 396 13.88 19.66 -8.58
N GLY A 397 13.38 19.14 -9.71
CA GLY A 397 14.15 18.66 -10.85
C GLY A 397 14.96 19.78 -11.53
N ALA A 398 16.09 19.39 -12.13
CA ALA A 398 17.07 20.33 -12.68
C ALA A 398 16.59 21.12 -13.92
N CYS A 399 15.49 20.70 -14.55
CA CYS A 399 15.00 21.19 -15.84
C CYS A 399 13.65 21.92 -15.79
N GLY A 400 13.08 22.13 -14.59
CA GLY A 400 11.86 22.93 -14.42
C GLY A 400 10.59 22.31 -15.03
N PRO A 401 9.51 23.10 -15.24
CA PRO A 401 8.16 22.61 -15.55
C PRO A 401 7.97 22.01 -16.95
N ALA A 402 9.02 21.99 -17.78
CA ALA A 402 9.00 21.37 -19.11
C ALA A 402 9.42 19.88 -19.09
N ASP A 403 10.09 19.45 -18.02
CA ASP A 403 10.43 18.04 -17.73
C ASP A 403 9.19 17.39 -17.08
N TRP A 404 8.21 17.04 -17.91
CA TRP A 404 6.88 16.58 -17.52
C TRP A 404 6.85 15.11 -17.13
N ASN A 405 7.88 14.32 -17.43
CA ASN A 405 7.97 12.94 -16.97
C ASN A 405 8.97 12.76 -15.80
N GLU A 406 9.67 13.84 -15.42
CA GLU A 406 10.67 13.92 -14.35
C GLU A 406 11.89 13.00 -14.56
N ASP A 407 12.25 12.72 -15.81
CA ASP A 407 13.42 11.90 -16.15
C ASP A 407 14.74 12.69 -16.18
N GLY A 408 14.67 14.02 -16.00
CA GLY A 408 15.82 14.92 -15.97
C GLY A 408 16.26 15.41 -17.35
N THR A 409 15.48 15.14 -18.39
CA THR A 409 15.68 15.66 -19.74
C THR A 409 14.39 16.27 -20.28
N ILE A 410 14.48 17.18 -21.26
CA ILE A 410 13.31 17.68 -21.98
C ILE A 410 13.34 17.07 -23.37
N ASP A 411 12.48 16.09 -23.60
CA ASP A 411 12.41 15.34 -24.85
C ASP A 411 10.96 15.00 -25.26
N PHE A 412 10.80 14.19 -26.31
CA PHE A 412 9.46 13.86 -26.82
C PHE A 412 8.57 13.14 -25.79
N ASN A 413 9.16 12.44 -24.81
CA ASN A 413 8.43 11.73 -23.78
C ASN A 413 7.74 12.70 -22.81
N ASP A 414 8.28 13.90 -22.57
CA ASP A 414 7.60 14.95 -21.79
C ASP A 414 6.38 15.50 -22.52
N LEU A 415 6.52 15.78 -23.81
CA LEU A 415 5.39 16.21 -24.64
C LEU A 415 4.31 15.12 -24.68
N LEU A 416 4.70 13.85 -24.77
CA LEU A 416 3.77 12.73 -24.74
C LEU A 416 3.07 12.60 -23.38
N ALA A 417 3.80 12.76 -22.28
CA ALA A 417 3.26 12.72 -20.93
C ALA A 417 2.26 13.87 -20.70
N PHE A 418 2.64 15.11 -21.06
CA PHE A 418 1.75 16.27 -21.01
C PHE A 418 0.49 16.04 -21.87
N MET A 419 0.65 15.54 -23.10
CA MET A 419 -0.50 15.28 -23.97
C MET A 419 -1.46 14.23 -23.39
N ASN A 420 -0.98 13.25 -22.63
CA ASN A 420 -1.84 12.28 -21.97
C ASN A 420 -2.69 12.96 -20.88
N ASP A 421 -2.05 13.79 -20.04
CA ASP A 421 -2.72 14.53 -18.96
C ASP A 421 -3.70 15.57 -19.53
N PHE A 422 -3.28 16.32 -20.55
CA PHE A 422 -4.08 17.30 -21.27
C PHE A 422 -5.35 16.68 -21.86
N ASN A 423 -5.22 15.55 -22.56
CA ASN A 423 -6.36 14.86 -23.18
C ASN A 423 -7.29 14.20 -22.15
N ALA A 424 -6.76 13.84 -20.98
CA ALA A 424 -7.54 13.33 -19.86
C ALA A 424 -8.24 14.45 -19.06
N GLY A 425 -7.94 15.73 -19.36
CA GLY A 425 -8.45 16.87 -18.61
C GLY A 425 -7.93 16.89 -17.18
N GLU A 426 -6.72 16.37 -16.95
CA GLU A 426 -6.11 16.34 -15.64
C GLU A 426 -5.80 17.77 -15.18
N PRO A 427 -6.14 18.17 -13.94
CA PRO A 427 -5.90 19.53 -13.46
C PRO A 427 -4.43 19.96 -13.50
N CYS A 428 -3.49 19.01 -13.56
CA CYS A 428 -2.07 19.31 -13.71
C CYS A 428 -1.74 19.90 -15.09
N ALA A 429 -2.56 19.64 -16.10
CA ALA A 429 -2.41 20.20 -17.43
C ALA A 429 -2.99 21.62 -17.55
N ASP A 430 -3.53 22.22 -16.48
CA ASP A 430 -3.82 23.66 -16.37
C ASP A 430 -2.51 24.42 -16.08
N VAL A 431 -1.67 24.52 -17.10
CA VAL A 431 -0.31 25.07 -17.03
C VAL A 431 -0.35 26.58 -16.80
N ASN A 432 -1.40 27.25 -17.29
CA ASN A 432 -1.53 28.70 -17.15
C ASN A 432 -2.25 29.12 -15.83
N ALA A 433 -2.81 28.14 -15.10
CA ALA A 433 -3.53 28.27 -13.84
C ALA A 433 -4.78 29.17 -13.92
N ASP A 434 -5.51 29.13 -15.02
CA ASP A 434 -6.75 29.89 -15.23
C ASP A 434 -8.01 29.14 -14.76
N GLY A 435 -7.86 27.88 -14.35
CA GLY A 435 -8.91 27.03 -13.82
C GLY A 435 -9.61 26.16 -14.86
N ALA A 436 -9.13 26.13 -16.11
CA ALA A 436 -9.64 25.26 -17.16
C ALA A 436 -8.48 24.64 -17.95
N VAL A 437 -8.52 23.32 -18.20
CA VAL A 437 -7.59 22.66 -19.14
C VAL A 437 -8.09 22.91 -20.56
N ASP A 438 -7.47 23.86 -21.26
CA ASP A 438 -7.86 24.27 -22.60
C ASP A 438 -6.66 24.56 -23.54
N PHE A 439 -6.95 25.03 -24.75
CA PHE A 439 -5.90 25.25 -25.74
C PHE A 439 -4.81 26.23 -25.27
N ASN A 440 -5.11 27.14 -24.34
CA ASN A 440 -4.14 28.06 -23.78
C ASN A 440 -3.09 27.33 -22.93
N ASP A 441 -3.43 26.21 -22.29
CA ASP A 441 -2.45 25.40 -21.57
C ASP A 441 -1.52 24.64 -22.49
N PHE A 442 -2.06 24.13 -23.60
CA PHE A 442 -1.22 23.53 -24.63
C PHE A 442 -0.18 24.53 -25.15
N LEU A 443 -0.58 25.78 -25.37
CA LEU A 443 0.33 26.86 -25.74
C LEU A 443 1.32 27.21 -24.62
N ALA A 444 0.87 27.24 -23.37
CA ALA A 444 1.72 27.51 -22.21
C ALA A 444 2.79 26.43 -22.05
N PHE A 445 2.42 25.15 -22.13
CA PHE A 445 3.36 24.03 -22.11
C PHE A 445 4.33 24.07 -23.28
N LEU A 446 3.86 24.30 -24.50
CA LEU A 446 4.73 24.35 -25.69
C LEU A 446 5.79 25.45 -25.57
N ASN A 447 5.45 26.59 -24.94
CA ASN A 447 6.42 27.64 -24.66
C ASN A 447 7.50 27.19 -23.67
N LEU A 448 7.13 26.46 -22.62
CA LEU A 448 8.07 25.88 -21.65
C LEU A 448 8.95 24.82 -22.33
N PHE A 449 8.35 23.93 -23.11
CA PHE A 449 9.01 22.86 -23.84
C PHE A 449 10.06 23.37 -24.84
N ILE A 450 9.75 24.45 -25.57
CA ILE A 450 10.69 25.08 -26.52
C ILE A 450 11.82 25.84 -25.80
N GLN A 451 11.57 26.37 -24.61
CA GLN A 451 12.59 27.06 -23.83
C GLN A 451 13.70 26.12 -23.36
N GLY A 452 13.37 24.84 -23.14
CA GLY A 452 14.33 23.84 -22.65
C GLY A 452 14.73 24.07 -21.19
N CYS A 453 15.82 23.41 -20.78
CA CYS A 453 16.56 23.72 -19.56
C CYS A 453 17.63 24.79 -19.91
#